data_AF-A0A8J8K262-F1
#
_entry.id   AF-A0A8J8K262-F1
#
_cell.length_a   1.000
_cell.length_b   1.000
_cell.length_c   1.000
_cell.angle_alpha   90.00
_cell.angle_beta   90.00
_cell.angle_gamma   90.00
#
_symmetry.space_group_name_H-M   'P 1'
#
loop_
_entity.id
_entity.type
_entity.pdbx_description
1 polymer ?
#
loop_
_entity_poly.entity_id
_entity_poly.type
_entity_poly.pdbx_seq_one_letter_code
_entity_poly.pdbx_strand_id
1 'polypeptide(L)'
;MDKHELIKSVSWVIVLFFFISSIFGAVEVFSKYNTHLTINSDNTIEINKSLSLKNVYDVGIVPGQIEFKIGKGTEGSIANIEIIEVMAVDRFGTEIKTQIRQTKDFSVIILDIYYPLLPGFEYNFELYYKLSYKPGGIFFKSLQIPLRESTIPIENGLFTVTLPDNYYFTYIFTEDTKAELDGNSATWIIKDNNPKSIAFEYSYIPLKVGNFKGSYVFWILINLCIIIFLVYEVRREIKRIRIEDKDYEG
;
A
#
# COMPACT_ATOMS: atom_id res chain seq x y z
N MET A 1 -0.01 13.74 60.32
CA MET A 1 -0.14 13.62 58.85
C MET A 1 -1.59 13.36 58.56
N ASP A 2 -2.24 14.25 57.82
CA ASP A 2 -3.69 14.25 57.67
C ASP A 2 -4.15 13.03 56.86
N LYS A 3 -5.24 12.37 57.26
CA LYS A 3 -5.75 11.17 56.55
C LYS A 3 -6.00 11.45 55.07
N HIS A 4 -6.32 12.69 54.74
CA HIS A 4 -6.60 13.16 53.39
C HIS A 4 -5.34 13.29 52.52
N GLU A 5 -4.20 13.64 53.11
CA GLU A 5 -2.88 13.69 52.44
C GLU A 5 -2.37 12.28 52.14
N LEU A 6 -2.60 11.34 53.06
CA LEU A 6 -2.18 9.95 52.92
C LEU A 6 -2.93 9.23 51.79
N ILE A 7 -4.24 9.47 51.66
CA ILE A 7 -5.07 8.91 50.57
C ILE A 7 -4.66 9.50 49.21
N LYS A 8 -4.39 10.80 49.12
CA LYS A 8 -3.91 11.44 47.88
C LYS A 8 -2.57 10.87 47.42
N SER A 9 -1.64 10.66 48.36
CA SER A 9 -0.32 10.09 48.03
C SER A 9 -0.42 8.65 47.53
N VAL A 10 -1.30 7.83 48.14
CA VAL A 10 -1.51 6.44 47.70
C VAL A 10 -2.19 6.38 46.33
N SER A 11 -3.18 7.25 46.06
CA SER A 11 -3.79 7.35 44.72
C SER A 11 -2.79 7.73 43.64
N TRP A 12 -1.86 8.65 43.91
CA TRP A 12 -0.81 9.02 42.95
C TRP A 12 0.13 7.86 42.63
N VAL A 13 0.52 7.07 43.64
CA VAL A 13 1.38 5.88 43.44
C VAL A 13 0.65 4.81 42.62
N ILE A 14 -0.65 4.59 42.85
CA ILE A 14 -1.45 3.63 42.08
C ILE A 14 -1.58 4.09 40.63
N VAL A 15 -1.88 5.37 40.39
CA VAL A 15 -1.95 5.93 39.03
C VAL A 15 -0.59 5.80 38.32
N LEU A 16 0.52 6.08 39.01
CA LEU A 16 1.86 5.88 38.47
C LEU A 16 2.13 4.42 38.10
N PHE A 17 1.69 3.47 38.93
CA PHE A 17 1.82 2.03 38.68
C PHE A 17 0.99 1.58 37.47
N PHE A 18 -0.20 2.16 37.27
CA PHE A 18 -1.04 1.92 36.10
C PHE A 18 -0.47 2.53 34.81
N PHE A 19 0.33 3.60 34.90
CA PHE A 19 1.03 4.13 33.72
C PHE A 19 2.25 3.28 33.33
N ILE A 20 2.94 2.65 34.28
CA ILE A 20 4.13 1.84 34.02
C ILE A 20 3.77 0.46 33.41
N SER A 21 2.59 -0.09 33.70
CA SER A 21 2.18 -1.42 33.21
C SER A 21 1.74 -1.47 31.74
N SER A 22 1.78 -0.36 31.02
CA SER A 22 1.38 -0.29 29.60
C SER A 22 2.51 -0.54 28.60
N ILE A 23 3.74 -0.76 29.06
CA ILE A 23 4.88 -1.15 28.20
C ILE A 23 4.81 -2.67 27.97
N PHE A 24 3.76 -3.15 27.31
CA PHE A 24 3.84 -4.42 26.59
C PHE A 24 4.74 -4.18 25.39
N GLY A 25 6.06 -4.24 25.62
CA GLY A 25 7.06 -4.11 24.57
C GLY A 25 6.86 -5.23 23.55
N ALA A 26 6.89 -4.88 22.28
CA ALA A 26 7.02 -5.88 21.22
C ALA A 26 8.25 -6.75 21.53
N VAL A 27 8.13 -8.07 21.42
CA VAL A 27 9.27 -8.99 21.62
C VAL A 27 10.22 -8.94 20.41
N GLU A 28 9.65 -8.63 19.25
CA GLU A 28 10.31 -8.63 17.95
C GLU A 28 9.90 -7.39 17.17
N VAL A 29 10.82 -6.89 16.35
CA VAL A 29 10.58 -5.77 15.44
C VAL A 29 11.27 -6.04 14.10
N PHE A 30 10.69 -5.54 13.01
CA PHE A 30 11.41 -5.45 11.74
C PHE A 30 12.28 -4.19 11.74
N SER A 31 13.57 -4.34 11.99
CA SER A 31 14.54 -3.23 11.96
C SER A 31 14.79 -2.74 10.52
N LYS A 32 14.63 -3.64 9.54
CA LYS A 32 14.62 -3.34 8.11
C LYS A 32 13.42 -3.99 7.44
N TYR A 33 12.66 -3.21 6.67
CA TYR A 33 11.48 -3.67 5.94
C TYR A 33 11.47 -3.11 4.51
N ASN A 34 12.48 -3.45 3.70
CA ASN A 34 12.56 -2.96 2.33
C ASN A 34 11.68 -3.80 1.43
N THR A 35 10.78 -3.17 0.68
CA THR A 35 9.89 -3.81 -0.30
C THR A 35 10.08 -3.16 -1.66
N HIS A 36 10.33 -3.96 -2.69
CA HIS A 36 10.30 -3.55 -4.08
C HIS A 36 9.15 -4.28 -4.78
N LEU A 37 8.21 -3.51 -5.31
CA LEU A 37 7.02 -3.99 -6.00
C LEU A 37 7.11 -3.61 -7.47
N THR A 38 7.12 -4.60 -8.34
CA THR A 38 7.13 -4.40 -9.79
C THR A 38 5.77 -4.79 -10.35
N ILE A 39 5.11 -3.85 -11.02
CA ILE A 39 3.89 -4.13 -11.77
C ILE A 39 4.29 -4.51 -13.19
N ASN A 40 3.90 -5.71 -13.62
CA ASN A 40 4.18 -6.22 -14.95
C ASN A 40 3.03 -5.93 -15.93
N SER A 41 3.34 -5.99 -17.23
CA SER A 41 2.38 -5.78 -18.32
C SER A 41 1.36 -6.91 -18.46
N ASP A 42 1.67 -8.10 -17.93
CA ASP A 42 0.81 -9.30 -17.93
C ASP A 42 -0.23 -9.31 -16.78
N ASN A 43 -0.40 -8.19 -16.08
CA ASN A 43 -1.20 -8.06 -14.86
C ASN A 43 -0.74 -8.98 -13.72
N THR A 44 0.57 -9.22 -13.63
CA THR A 44 1.19 -9.75 -12.43
C THR A 44 1.90 -8.65 -11.63
N ILE A 45 2.06 -8.90 -10.33
CA ILE A 45 2.84 -8.06 -9.43
C ILE A 45 3.91 -8.95 -8.80
N GLU A 46 5.16 -8.54 -8.93
CA GLU A 46 6.29 -9.20 -8.29
C GLU A 46 6.73 -8.37 -7.09
N ILE A 47 6.84 -9.01 -5.92
CA ILE A 47 7.20 -8.35 -4.68
C ILE A 47 8.44 -9.02 -4.12
N ASN A 48 9.50 -8.22 -3.99
CA ASN A 48 10.75 -8.60 -3.37
C ASN A 48 10.90 -7.85 -2.06
N LYS A 49 11.01 -8.57 -0.95
CA LYS A 49 11.22 -8.01 0.38
C LYS A 49 12.59 -8.40 0.91
N SER A 50 13.33 -7.43 1.43
CA SER A 50 14.56 -7.62 2.19
C SER A 50 14.30 -7.20 3.62
N LEU A 51 14.26 -8.18 4.53
CA LEU A 51 13.75 -8.05 5.88
C LEU A 51 14.83 -8.36 6.91
N SER A 52 14.83 -7.61 8.01
CA SER A 52 15.67 -7.87 9.19
C SER A 52 14.79 -7.92 10.42
N LEU A 53 14.67 -9.10 11.03
CA LEU A 53 13.94 -9.31 12.28
C LEU A 53 14.90 -9.18 13.46
N LYS A 54 14.59 -8.28 14.39
CA LYS A 54 15.41 -8.00 15.56
C LYS A 54 14.70 -8.41 16.83
N ASN A 55 15.41 -9.12 17.71
CA ASN A 55 14.96 -9.35 19.07
C ASN A 55 15.25 -8.10 19.92
N VAL A 56 14.19 -7.45 20.41
CA VAL A 56 14.29 -6.26 21.27
C VAL A 56 14.06 -6.59 22.75
N TYR A 57 13.78 -7.86 23.04
CA TYR A 57 13.62 -8.38 24.39
C TYR A 57 14.98 -8.75 25.00
N ASP A 58 15.03 -8.83 26.33
CA ASP A 58 16.26 -9.03 27.11
C ASP A 58 16.70 -10.50 27.24
N VAL A 59 15.89 -11.43 26.74
CA VAL A 59 16.20 -12.86 26.67
C VAL A 59 16.19 -13.38 25.24
N GLY A 60 16.89 -14.49 25.00
CA GLY A 60 16.88 -15.16 23.69
C GLY A 60 15.48 -15.70 23.36
N ILE A 61 15.07 -15.55 22.10
CA ILE A 61 13.76 -15.99 21.60
C ILE A 61 13.92 -16.91 20.40
N VAL A 62 12.88 -17.67 20.09
CA VAL A 62 12.76 -18.40 18.83
C VAL A 62 11.50 -17.88 18.13
N PRO A 63 11.59 -17.20 16.98
CA PRO A 63 10.44 -16.55 16.34
C PRO A 63 9.29 -17.51 16.00
N GLY A 64 9.62 -18.73 15.57
CA GLY A 64 8.63 -19.75 15.24
C GLY A 64 7.99 -19.49 13.87
N GLN A 65 6.83 -18.85 13.83
CA GLN A 65 6.08 -18.61 12.58
C GLN A 65 5.85 -17.12 12.35
N ILE A 66 6.25 -16.64 11.18
CA ILE A 66 5.95 -15.28 10.74
C ILE A 66 4.87 -15.33 9.67
N GLU A 67 3.82 -14.55 9.86
CA GLU A 67 2.69 -14.46 8.93
C GLU A 67 2.67 -13.11 8.20
N PHE A 68 2.52 -13.18 6.88
CA PHE A 68 2.25 -12.03 5.99
C PHE A 68 0.86 -12.18 5.40
N LYS A 69 -0.07 -11.34 5.85
CA LYS A 69 -1.46 -11.31 5.40
C LYS A 69 -1.62 -10.37 4.21
N ILE A 70 -1.98 -10.95 3.07
CA ILE A 70 -2.25 -10.26 1.82
C ILE A 70 -3.78 -10.21 1.65
N GLY A 71 -4.37 -9.02 1.76
CA GLY A 71 -5.82 -8.83 1.65
C GLY A 71 -6.31 -9.05 0.21
N LYS A 72 -7.42 -9.78 0.04
CA LYS A 72 -8.15 -9.81 -1.23
C LYS A 72 -9.07 -8.60 -1.25
N GLY A 73 -8.84 -7.65 -2.14
CA GLY A 73 -9.59 -6.39 -2.16
C GLY A 73 -11.06 -6.58 -2.55
N THR A 74 -11.90 -5.66 -2.06
CA THR A 74 -13.28 -5.46 -2.51
C THR A 74 -13.31 -4.60 -3.77
N GLU A 75 -14.35 -4.73 -4.61
CA GLU A 75 -14.49 -4.06 -5.91
C GLU A 75 -13.90 -2.64 -5.95
N GLY A 76 -12.86 -2.43 -6.77
CA GLY A 76 -12.14 -1.15 -6.90
C GLY A 76 -10.80 -1.08 -6.16
N SER A 77 -10.58 -1.96 -5.18
CA SER A 77 -9.27 -2.26 -4.56
C SER A 77 -8.93 -3.71 -4.87
N ILE A 78 -7.67 -3.97 -5.25
CA ILE A 78 -7.07 -5.27 -5.61
C ILE A 78 -8.03 -6.49 -5.62
N ALA A 79 -8.97 -6.56 -6.57
CA ALA A 79 -9.97 -7.62 -6.57
C ALA A 79 -9.33 -8.92 -7.11
N ASN A 80 -9.49 -10.02 -6.36
CA ASN A 80 -8.95 -11.35 -6.65
C ASN A 80 -7.42 -11.42 -6.77
N ILE A 81 -6.72 -11.10 -5.68
CA ILE A 81 -5.30 -11.44 -5.56
C ILE A 81 -5.16 -12.95 -5.38
N GLU A 82 -4.44 -13.59 -6.30
CA GLU A 82 -3.99 -14.97 -6.17
C GLU A 82 -2.47 -14.99 -6.08
N ILE A 83 -1.95 -15.73 -5.10
CA ILE A 83 -0.50 -15.94 -4.96
C ILE A 83 -0.12 -17.06 -5.93
N ILE A 84 0.72 -16.73 -6.90
CA ILE A 84 1.20 -17.67 -7.93
C ILE A 84 2.44 -18.40 -7.43
N GLU A 85 3.35 -17.66 -6.80
CA GLU A 85 4.67 -18.15 -6.43
C GLU A 85 5.12 -17.48 -5.13
N VAL A 86 5.83 -18.23 -4.28
CA VAL A 86 6.46 -17.74 -3.05
C VAL A 86 7.81 -18.43 -2.91
N MET A 87 8.83 -17.65 -2.59
CA MET A 87 10.16 -18.14 -2.24
C MET A 87 10.68 -17.30 -1.08
N ALA A 88 11.28 -17.94 -0.09
CA ALA A 88 11.95 -17.24 0.99
C ALA A 88 13.31 -17.85 1.23
N VAL A 89 14.33 -17.02 1.40
CA VAL A 89 15.71 -17.45 1.64
C VAL A 89 16.30 -16.72 2.83
N ASP A 90 17.11 -17.40 3.61
CA ASP A 90 17.85 -16.79 4.71
C ASP A 90 19.11 -16.06 4.21
N ARG A 91 19.84 -15.43 5.15
CA ARG A 91 21.10 -14.74 4.87
C ARG A 91 22.21 -15.60 4.23
N PHE A 92 22.07 -16.92 4.26
CA PHE A 92 23.02 -17.88 3.70
C PHE A 92 22.54 -18.45 2.36
N GLY A 93 21.38 -18.02 1.87
CA GLY A 93 20.76 -18.56 0.66
C GLY A 93 20.04 -19.90 0.89
N THR A 94 19.81 -20.30 2.15
CA THR A 94 19.04 -21.50 2.48
C THR A 94 17.56 -21.19 2.38
N GLU A 95 16.81 -22.03 1.67
CA GLU A 95 15.36 -21.88 1.57
C GLU A 95 14.69 -22.01 2.94
N ILE A 96 13.88 -21.02 3.28
CA ILE A 96 13.03 -21.02 4.47
C ILE A 96 11.73 -21.72 4.09
N LYS A 97 11.31 -22.69 4.90
CA LYS A 97 10.06 -23.41 4.65
C LYS A 97 8.89 -22.43 4.67
N THR A 98 8.16 -22.39 3.55
CA THR A 98 7.00 -21.52 3.36
C THR A 98 5.71 -22.33 3.23
N GLN A 99 4.60 -21.75 3.70
CA GLN A 99 3.26 -22.31 3.52
C GLN A 99 2.31 -21.20 3.11
N ILE A 100 1.39 -21.50 2.18
CA ILE A 100 0.37 -20.55 1.74
C ILE A 100 -0.99 -21.02 2.26
N ARG A 101 -1.67 -20.18 3.03
CA ARG A 101 -3.07 -20.41 3.43
C ARG A 101 -3.98 -19.42 2.71
N GLN A 102 -4.89 -19.93 1.90
CA GLN A 102 -5.85 -19.10 1.18
C GLN A 102 -7.23 -19.24 1.81
N THR A 103 -7.86 -18.09 2.07
CA THR A 103 -9.26 -17.98 2.47
C THR A 103 -10.04 -17.18 1.42
N LYS A 104 -11.35 -17.02 1.62
CA LYS A 104 -12.18 -16.18 0.76
C LYS A 104 -11.73 -14.71 0.78
N ASP A 105 -11.29 -14.22 1.94
CA ASP A 105 -11.09 -12.79 2.17
C ASP A 105 -9.61 -12.37 2.17
N PHE A 106 -8.69 -13.31 2.34
CA PHE A 106 -7.26 -13.04 2.38
C PHE A 106 -6.42 -14.29 2.06
N SER A 107 -5.17 -14.04 1.67
CA SER A 107 -4.12 -15.05 1.57
C SER A 107 -3.07 -14.77 2.63
N VAL A 108 -2.50 -15.80 3.24
CA VAL A 108 -1.43 -15.69 4.24
C VAL A 108 -0.22 -16.47 3.77
N ILE A 109 0.94 -15.82 3.72
CA ILE A 109 2.24 -16.47 3.58
C ILE A 109 2.77 -16.71 4.99
N ILE A 110 3.11 -17.95 5.31
CA ILE A 110 3.65 -18.36 6.60
C ILE A 110 5.09 -18.81 6.38
N LEU A 111 6.02 -18.23 7.13
CA LEU A 111 7.43 -18.59 7.13
C LEU A 111 7.78 -19.28 8.46
N ASP A 112 8.38 -20.46 8.39
CA ASP A 112 8.84 -21.20 9.57
C ASP A 112 10.31 -20.83 9.89
N ILE A 113 10.54 -19.97 10.89
CA ILE A 113 11.87 -19.51 11.33
C ILE A 113 12.17 -20.04 12.74
N TYR A 114 12.98 -21.10 12.79
CA TYR A 114 13.39 -21.77 14.04
C TYR A 114 14.81 -21.41 14.50
N TYR A 115 15.36 -20.29 14.04
CA TYR A 115 16.68 -19.84 14.44
C TYR A 115 16.59 -19.00 15.73
N PRO A 116 17.28 -19.38 16.82
CA PRO A 116 17.27 -18.59 18.06
C PRO A 116 17.90 -17.21 17.86
N LEU A 117 17.22 -16.16 18.33
CA LEU A 117 17.68 -14.78 18.31
C LEU A 117 18.02 -14.31 19.71
N LEU A 118 19.30 -14.04 19.94
CA LEU A 118 19.77 -13.43 21.17
C LEU A 118 19.33 -11.95 21.25
N PRO A 119 19.27 -11.36 22.46
CA PRO A 119 18.94 -9.95 22.64
C PRO A 119 19.78 -9.03 21.76
N GLY A 120 19.12 -8.18 20.99
CA GLY A 120 19.76 -7.22 20.08
C GLY A 120 20.30 -7.81 18.77
N PHE A 121 20.23 -9.13 18.55
CA PHE A 121 20.64 -9.75 17.29
C PHE A 121 19.55 -9.65 16.24
N GLU A 122 19.98 -9.65 14.97
CA GLU A 122 19.11 -9.56 13.81
C GLU A 122 19.19 -10.81 12.94
N TYR A 123 18.04 -11.22 12.40
CA TYR A 123 17.89 -12.26 11.40
C TYR A 123 17.48 -11.65 10.07
N ASN A 124 18.37 -11.76 9.09
CA ASN A 124 18.14 -11.25 7.74
C ASN A 124 17.60 -12.35 6.85
N PHE A 125 16.58 -12.05 6.08
CA PHE A 125 16.00 -12.94 5.10
C PHE A 125 15.35 -12.16 3.96
N GLU A 126 15.17 -12.84 2.84
CA GLU A 126 14.50 -12.31 1.67
C GLU A 126 13.22 -13.09 1.43
N LEU A 127 12.15 -12.38 1.05
CA LEU A 127 10.86 -12.95 0.71
C LEU A 127 10.47 -12.42 -0.67
N TYR A 128 10.34 -13.35 -1.62
CA TYR A 128 9.81 -13.09 -2.94
C TYR A 128 8.42 -13.73 -3.06
N TYR A 129 7.49 -13.01 -3.67
CA TYR A 129 6.22 -13.59 -4.09
C TYR A 129 5.65 -12.89 -5.31
N LYS A 130 4.94 -13.67 -6.12
CA LYS A 130 4.27 -13.22 -7.34
C LYS A 130 2.76 -13.31 -7.18
N LEU A 131 2.08 -12.23 -7.53
CA LEU A 131 0.64 -12.09 -7.43
C LEU A 131 0.02 -11.95 -8.82
N SER A 132 -1.08 -12.64 -9.06
CA SER A 132 -2.02 -12.30 -10.13
C SER A 132 -2.99 -11.25 -9.60
N TYR A 133 -3.26 -10.20 -10.37
CA TYR A 133 -4.29 -9.22 -10.01
C TYR A 133 -5.09 -8.80 -11.24
N LYS A 134 -6.36 -8.42 -11.02
CA LYS A 134 -7.19 -7.84 -12.06
C LYS A 134 -7.38 -6.34 -11.78
N PRO A 135 -6.69 -5.44 -12.51
CA PRO A 135 -6.86 -4.01 -12.29
C PRO A 135 -8.30 -3.58 -12.58
N GLY A 136 -8.83 -2.67 -11.76
CA GLY A 136 -10.03 -1.92 -12.10
C GLY A 136 -9.70 -0.79 -13.09
N GLY A 137 -10.56 -0.60 -14.09
CA GLY A 137 -10.45 0.49 -15.08
C GLY A 137 -9.75 0.09 -16.39
N ILE A 138 -10.17 0.72 -17.50
CA ILE A 138 -9.63 0.45 -18.84
C ILE A 138 -8.34 1.24 -19.08
N PHE A 139 -8.40 2.56 -18.83
CA PHE A 139 -7.28 3.48 -19.08
C PHE A 139 -6.50 3.82 -17.82
N PHE A 140 -7.17 3.88 -16.67
CA PHE A 140 -6.59 4.27 -15.39
C PHE A 140 -6.76 3.12 -14.41
N LYS A 141 -5.65 2.60 -13.93
CA LYS A 141 -5.61 1.48 -12.98
C LYS A 141 -5.33 2.05 -11.60
N SER A 142 -6.19 1.74 -10.63
CA SER A 142 -6.01 2.13 -9.24
C SER A 142 -5.58 0.94 -8.39
N LEU A 143 -4.62 1.16 -7.49
CA LEU A 143 -4.16 0.18 -6.50
C LEU A 143 -4.06 0.83 -5.13
N GLN A 144 -4.44 0.08 -4.09
CA GLN A 144 -4.23 0.43 -2.70
C GLN A 144 -3.56 -0.75 -1.99
N ILE A 145 -2.35 -0.53 -1.48
CA ILE A 145 -1.49 -1.56 -0.93
C ILE A 145 -1.31 -1.29 0.56
N PRO A 146 -1.73 -2.21 1.45
CA PRO A 146 -1.39 -2.11 2.86
C PRO A 146 0.11 -2.35 3.05
N LEU A 147 0.80 -1.50 3.80
CA LEU A 147 2.22 -1.70 4.12
C LEU A 147 2.42 -2.66 5.30
N ARG A 148 1.41 -2.75 6.17
CA ARG A 148 1.40 -3.65 7.31
C ARG A 148 0.71 -4.97 6.94
N GLU A 149 1.51 -5.92 6.48
CA GLU A 149 1.04 -7.28 6.21
C GLU A 149 1.26 -8.20 7.44
N SER A 150 2.11 -7.80 8.40
CA SER A 150 2.44 -8.59 9.60
C SER A 150 1.97 -7.90 10.89
N THR A 151 1.81 -8.70 11.95
CA THR A 151 1.56 -8.20 13.31
C THR A 151 2.81 -7.56 13.92
N ILE A 152 4.00 -8.00 13.49
CA ILE A 152 5.30 -7.49 13.95
C ILE A 152 5.49 -6.03 13.48
N PRO A 153 5.84 -5.10 14.39
CA PRO A 153 6.01 -3.70 14.04
C PRO A 153 7.26 -3.46 13.18
N ILE A 154 7.20 -2.43 12.34
CA ILE A 154 8.28 -1.99 11.45
C ILE A 154 8.93 -0.73 12.03
N GLU A 155 10.24 -0.78 12.29
CA GLU A 155 11.01 0.41 12.70
C GLU A 155 11.35 1.27 11.49
N ASN A 156 12.00 0.69 10.47
CA ASN A 156 12.45 1.39 9.28
C ASN A 156 12.33 0.53 8.02
N GLY A 157 12.02 1.15 6.89
CA GLY A 157 11.99 0.47 5.60
C GLY A 157 11.84 1.44 4.43
N LEU A 158 12.05 0.91 3.24
CA LEU A 158 11.76 1.58 1.99
C LEU A 158 10.71 0.78 1.22
N PHE A 159 9.66 1.44 0.76
CA PHE A 159 8.70 0.84 -0.15
C PHE A 159 8.88 1.46 -1.52
N THR A 160 9.19 0.67 -2.54
CA THR A 160 9.36 1.16 -3.91
C THR A 160 8.37 0.44 -4.82
N VAL A 161 7.67 1.20 -5.66
CA VAL A 161 6.81 0.68 -6.72
C VAL A 161 7.41 1.07 -8.05
N THR A 162 7.55 0.10 -8.95
CA THR A 162 7.97 0.29 -10.34
C THR A 162 6.82 -0.10 -11.26
N LEU A 163 6.41 0.84 -12.12
CA LEU A 163 5.37 0.61 -13.13
C LEU A 163 5.97 -0.03 -14.40
N PRO A 164 5.14 -0.68 -15.25
CA PRO A 164 5.60 -1.13 -16.56
C PRO A 164 6.10 0.03 -17.42
N ASP A 165 6.91 -0.29 -18.43
CA ASP A 165 7.37 0.71 -19.39
C ASP A 165 6.20 1.47 -20.04
N ASN A 166 6.38 2.77 -20.25
CA ASN A 166 5.38 3.70 -20.78
C ASN A 166 4.14 3.92 -19.91
N TYR A 167 4.16 3.47 -18.64
CA TYR A 167 3.16 3.86 -17.65
C TYR A 167 3.68 4.96 -16.73
N TYR A 168 2.74 5.78 -16.27
CA TYR A 168 3.01 6.95 -15.44
C TYR A 168 2.07 6.95 -14.24
N PHE A 169 2.57 7.39 -13.09
CA PHE A 169 1.72 7.70 -11.95
C PHE A 169 0.87 8.94 -12.26
N THR A 170 -0.45 8.76 -12.34
CA THR A 170 -1.42 9.84 -12.56
C THR A 170 -1.91 10.45 -11.25
N TYR A 171 -1.89 9.67 -10.18
CA TYR A 171 -2.24 10.11 -8.83
C TYR A 171 -1.51 9.28 -7.79
N ILE A 172 -1.04 9.94 -6.73
CA ILE A 172 -0.44 9.29 -5.58
C ILE A 172 -1.07 9.88 -4.34
N PHE A 173 -1.55 9.00 -3.48
CA PHE A 173 -2.07 9.33 -2.17
C PHE A 173 -1.38 8.48 -1.12
N THR A 174 -0.70 9.17 -0.25
CA THR A 174 -0.13 8.64 0.97
C THR A 174 -0.48 9.56 2.11
N GLU A 175 -0.43 9.02 3.32
CA GLU A 175 -0.67 9.78 4.55
C GLU A 175 0.47 10.80 4.77
N ASP A 176 1.04 10.88 5.97
CA ASP A 176 1.99 11.91 6.37
C ASP A 176 3.38 11.83 5.67
N THR A 177 3.54 10.91 4.72
CA THR A 177 4.78 10.69 3.97
C THR A 177 4.61 11.05 2.50
N LYS A 178 5.55 11.81 1.93
CA LYS A 178 5.60 12.09 0.49
C LYS A 178 6.35 11.00 -0.26
N ALA A 179 5.90 10.70 -1.47
CA ALA A 179 6.63 9.85 -2.40
C ALA A 179 7.78 10.63 -3.06
N GLU A 180 8.94 10.01 -3.17
CA GLU A 180 9.99 10.43 -4.10
C GLU A 180 9.74 9.75 -5.44
N LEU A 181 9.66 10.53 -6.53
CA LEU A 181 9.36 10.03 -7.86
C LEU A 181 10.61 10.06 -8.72
N ASP A 182 10.90 8.94 -9.37
CA ASP A 182 11.96 8.80 -10.37
C ASP A 182 11.42 8.03 -11.58
N GLY A 183 11.07 8.76 -12.64
CA GLY A 183 10.49 8.18 -13.86
C GLY A 183 9.19 7.40 -13.61
N ASN A 184 9.24 6.09 -13.88
CA ASN A 184 8.15 5.13 -13.67
C ASN A 184 8.19 4.46 -12.28
N SER A 185 9.06 4.95 -11.38
CA SER A 185 9.20 4.45 -10.01
C SER A 185 8.82 5.50 -8.97
N ALA A 186 8.27 5.04 -7.86
CA ALA A 186 7.94 5.85 -6.70
C ALA A 186 8.42 5.16 -5.42
N THR A 187 9.06 5.91 -4.54
CA THR A 187 9.61 5.40 -3.28
C THR A 187 9.05 6.15 -2.08
N TRP A 188 8.73 5.40 -1.03
CA TRP A 188 8.25 5.90 0.25
C TRP A 188 9.12 5.39 1.38
N ILE A 189 9.38 6.25 2.36
CA ILE A 189 10.05 5.87 3.59
C ILE A 189 9.00 5.35 4.57
N ILE A 190 9.21 4.14 5.07
CA ILE A 190 8.42 3.56 6.16
C ILE A 190 9.19 3.81 7.45
N LYS A 191 8.54 4.45 8.42
CA LYS A 191 9.10 4.63 9.76
C LYS A 191 8.03 4.44 10.82
N ASP A 192 8.33 3.66 11.84
CA ASP A 192 7.45 3.44 12.99
C ASP A 192 6.01 3.03 12.58
N ASN A 193 5.89 2.15 11.59
CA ASN A 193 4.63 1.69 10.96
C ASN A 193 3.84 2.74 10.16
N ASN A 194 4.43 3.87 9.79
CA ASN A 194 3.80 4.90 8.95
C ASN A 194 4.50 4.95 7.56
N PRO A 195 3.74 4.99 6.44
CA PRO A 195 2.28 5.01 6.32
C PRO A 195 1.63 3.63 6.45
N LYS A 196 0.33 3.59 6.79
CA LYS A 196 -0.40 2.31 6.94
C LYS A 196 -0.68 1.65 5.59
N SER A 197 -0.95 2.47 4.58
CA SER A 197 -1.22 2.03 3.22
C SER A 197 -0.80 3.09 2.22
N ILE A 198 -0.54 2.65 1.00
CA ILE A 198 -0.22 3.51 -0.13
C ILE A 198 -1.30 3.30 -1.18
N ALA A 199 -1.89 4.37 -1.69
CA ALA A 199 -2.82 4.33 -2.79
C ALA A 199 -2.29 5.13 -3.98
N PHE A 200 -2.37 4.57 -5.18
CA PHE A 200 -1.95 5.26 -6.39
C PHE A 200 -2.80 4.87 -7.59
N GLU A 201 -2.83 5.77 -8.57
CA GLU A 201 -3.40 5.54 -9.89
C GLU A 201 -2.27 5.65 -10.91
N TYR A 202 -2.29 4.78 -11.90
CA TYR A 202 -1.34 4.79 -13.00
C TYR A 202 -2.04 4.52 -14.33
N SER A 203 -1.45 5.04 -15.40
CA SER A 203 -1.98 4.94 -16.76
C SER A 203 -0.84 5.05 -17.77
N TYR A 204 -1.06 4.51 -18.97
CA TYR A 204 -0.21 4.80 -20.12
C TYR A 204 -0.43 6.24 -20.65
N ILE A 205 -1.53 6.90 -20.25
CA ILE A 205 -1.82 8.30 -20.56
C ILE A 205 -1.23 9.16 -19.44
N PRO A 206 -0.23 10.04 -19.71
CA PRO A 206 0.46 10.83 -18.69
C PRO A 206 -0.38 12.04 -18.23
N LEU A 207 -1.54 11.80 -17.62
CA LEU A 207 -2.43 12.84 -17.07
C LEU A 207 -2.23 12.99 -15.56
N LYS A 208 -1.34 13.92 -15.19
CA LYS A 208 -1.10 14.30 -13.79
C LYS A 208 -1.48 15.77 -13.58
N VAL A 209 -2.54 16.02 -12.81
CA VAL A 209 -3.02 17.39 -12.50
C VAL A 209 -3.15 17.56 -10.99
N GLY A 210 -2.09 18.11 -10.37
CA GLY A 210 -2.05 18.35 -8.93
C GLY A 210 -2.36 17.07 -8.13
N ASN A 211 -3.32 17.17 -7.21
CA ASN A 211 -3.78 16.07 -6.36
C ASN A 211 -5.11 15.46 -6.85
N PHE A 212 -5.45 15.60 -8.13
CA PHE A 212 -6.64 14.97 -8.70
C PHE A 212 -6.29 13.66 -9.38
N LYS A 213 -7.19 12.68 -9.30
CA LYS A 213 -7.09 11.44 -10.07
C LYS A 213 -7.12 11.76 -11.57
N GLY A 214 -6.19 11.19 -12.33
CA GLY A 214 -6.12 11.36 -13.78
C GLY A 214 -7.39 10.85 -14.47
N SER A 215 -8.00 9.78 -13.93
CA SER A 215 -9.31 9.30 -14.38
C SER A 215 -10.40 10.38 -14.33
N TYR A 216 -10.47 11.17 -13.26
CA TYR A 216 -11.46 12.25 -13.14
C TYR A 216 -11.19 13.37 -14.13
N VAL A 217 -9.92 13.78 -14.26
CA VAL A 217 -9.52 14.81 -15.23
C VAL A 217 -9.89 14.39 -16.65
N PHE A 218 -9.58 13.14 -17.01
CA PHE A 218 -9.87 12.58 -18.32
C PHE A 218 -11.37 12.60 -18.63
N TRP A 219 -12.21 12.13 -17.71
CA TRP A 219 -13.66 12.12 -17.92
C TRP A 219 -14.27 13.52 -17.96
N ILE A 220 -13.75 14.47 -17.18
CA ILE A 220 -14.18 15.88 -17.25
C ILE A 220 -13.86 16.46 -18.63
N LEU A 221 -12.66 16.21 -19.17
CA LEU A 221 -12.26 16.69 -20.49
C LEU A 221 -13.14 16.10 -21.60
N ILE A 222 -13.43 14.80 -21.55
CA ILE A 222 -14.33 14.16 -22.53
C ILE A 222 -15.72 14.79 -22.50
N ASN A 223 -16.31 14.93 -21.30
CA ASN A 223 -17.64 15.53 -21.17
C ASN A 223 -17.66 16.98 -21.67
N LEU A 224 -16.61 17.75 -21.38
CA LEU A 224 -16.49 19.13 -21.86
C LEU A 224 -16.42 19.19 -23.40
N CYS A 225 -15.65 18.31 -24.04
CA CYS A 225 -15.61 18.21 -25.50
C CYS A 225 -16.98 17.87 -26.11
N ILE A 226 -17.71 16.92 -25.51
CA ILE A 226 -19.06 16.53 -25.96
C ILE A 226 -20.03 17.71 -25.83
N ILE A 227 -20.01 18.43 -24.71
CA ILE A 227 -20.89 19.60 -24.49
C ILE A 227 -20.59 20.69 -25.52
N ILE A 228 -19.31 21.02 -25.76
CA ILE A 228 -18.92 22.02 -26.75
C ILE A 228 -19.40 21.61 -28.16
N PHE A 229 -19.21 20.34 -28.52
CA PHE A 229 -19.68 19.80 -29.80
C PHE A 229 -21.20 19.87 -29.93
N LEU A 230 -21.94 19.51 -28.89
CA LEU A 230 -23.40 19.56 -28.88
C LEU A 230 -23.90 21.01 -29.01
N VAL A 231 -23.32 21.95 -28.25
CA VAL A 231 -23.64 23.38 -28.37
C VAL A 231 -23.34 23.90 -29.78
N TYR A 232 -22.24 23.46 -30.39
CA TYR A 232 -21.89 23.82 -31.76
C TYR A 232 -22.91 23.30 -32.78
N GLU A 233 -23.29 22.02 -32.70
CA GLU A 233 -24.27 21.39 -33.58
C GLU A 233 -25.66 22.01 -33.42
N VAL A 234 -26.12 22.25 -32.18
CA VAL A 234 -27.40 22.93 -31.91
C VAL A 234 -27.39 24.36 -32.49
N ARG A 235 -26.29 25.11 -32.32
CA ARG A 235 -26.16 26.44 -32.91
C ARG A 235 -26.14 26.39 -34.45
N ARG A 236 -25.56 25.34 -35.04
CA ARG A 236 -25.57 25.14 -36.49
C ARG A 236 -26.98 24.86 -37.00
N GLU A 237 -27.74 24.00 -36.31
CA GLU A 237 -29.09 23.65 -36.71
C GLU A 237 -30.07 24.83 -36.56
N ILE A 238 -30.00 25.58 -35.45
CA ILE A 238 -30.79 26.81 -35.26
C ILE A 238 -30.51 27.82 -36.38
N LYS A 239 -29.25 27.96 -36.80
CA LYS A 239 -28.89 28.82 -37.94
C LYS A 239 -29.47 28.31 -39.25
N ARG A 240 -29.48 27.00 -39.49
CA ARG A 240 -30.07 26.39 -40.70
C ARG A 240 -31.57 26.66 -40.76
N ILE A 241 -32.31 26.34 -39.69
CA ILE A 241 -33.76 26.57 -39.59
C ILE A 241 -34.10 28.05 -39.83
N ARG A 242 -33.34 28.96 -39.21
CA ARG A 242 -33.57 30.41 -39.39
C ARG A 242 -33.30 30.91 -40.83
N ILE A 243 -32.45 30.23 -41.60
CA ILE A 243 -32.22 30.56 -43.01
C ILE A 243 -33.40 30.03 -43.83
N GLU A 244 -33.83 28.79 -43.60
CA GLU A 244 -34.99 28.19 -44.28
C GLU A 244 -36.26 29.03 -44.06
N ASP A 245 -36.55 29.45 -42.82
CA ASP A 245 -37.73 30.30 -42.52
C ASP A 245 -37.72 31.64 -43.29
N LYS A 246 -36.53 32.23 -43.51
CA LYS A 246 -36.41 33.49 -44.26
C LYS A 246 -36.64 33.30 -45.76
N ASP A 247 -36.30 32.14 -46.30
CA ASP A 247 -36.50 31.82 -47.71
C ASP A 247 -37.99 31.52 -48.02
N TYR A 248 -38.81 31.20 -47.01
CA TYR A 248 -40.26 30.99 -47.15
C TYR A 248 -41.11 32.27 -47.03
N GLU A 249 -40.58 33.35 -46.44
CA GLU A 249 -41.29 34.63 -46.26
C GLU A 249 -41.02 35.68 -47.37
N GLY A 250 -40.14 35.39 -48.33
CA GLY A 250 -39.79 36.26 -49.47
C GLY A 250 -40.41 35.83 -50.79
#